data_AF-A0A7J2JX96-F1
#
_entry.id   AF-A0A7J2JX96-F1
#
_cell.length_a   1.000
_cell.length_b   1.000
_cell.length_c   1.000
_cell.angle_alpha   90.00
_cell.angle_beta   90.00
_cell.angle_gamma   90.00
#
_symmetry.space_group_name_H-M   'P 1'
#
loop_
_entity.id
_entity.type
_entity.pdbx_description
1 polymer ?
#
loop_
_entity_poly.entity_id
_entity_poly.type
_entity_poly.pdbx_seq_one_letter_code
_entity_poly.pdbx_strand_id
1 'polypeptide(L)'
;MPEVKDAAEAVRLAKKYAREMSEWFFWGSVIESSYDEEHKVWRVVFTAATGLLAPYRTYEVLIDATTGALKEFRRLDSHEGRGR
;
A
#
# COMPACT_ATOMS: atom_id res chain seq x y z
N MET A 1 17.69 6.04 1.79
CA MET A 1 16.80 6.17 0.61
C MET A 1 16.36 7.62 0.55
N PRO A 2 16.27 8.25 -0.63
CA PRO A 2 15.78 9.63 -0.72
C PRO A 2 14.29 9.71 -0.35
N GLU A 3 13.88 10.89 0.12
CA GLU A 3 12.51 11.29 0.45
C GLU A 3 11.50 10.92 -0.66
N VAL A 4 10.27 10.54 -0.27
CA VAL A 4 9.15 10.22 -1.16
C VAL A 4 8.45 11.53 -1.55
N LYS A 5 8.75 12.02 -2.74
CA LYS A 5 8.35 13.36 -3.18
C LYS A 5 6.94 13.43 -3.79
N ASP A 6 6.43 12.30 -4.26
CA ASP A 6 5.17 12.24 -4.97
C ASP A 6 4.47 10.87 -4.84
N ALA A 7 3.20 10.85 -5.25
CA ALA A 7 2.35 9.66 -5.18
C ALA A 7 2.87 8.51 -6.05
N ALA A 8 3.52 8.79 -7.18
CA ALA A 8 4.04 7.74 -8.06
C ALA A 8 5.23 7.02 -7.39
N GLU A 9 6.08 7.77 -6.68
CA GLU A 9 7.16 7.19 -5.88
C GLU A 9 6.63 6.37 -4.70
N ALA A 10 5.60 6.86 -4.00
CA ALA A 10 4.93 6.11 -2.93
C ALA A 10 4.36 4.78 -3.45
N VAL A 11 3.67 4.79 -4.59
CA VAL A 11 3.12 3.58 -5.23
C VAL A 11 4.24 2.62 -5.65
N ARG A 12 5.34 3.13 -6.21
CA ARG A 12 6.51 2.33 -6.58
C ARG A 12 7.10 1.61 -5.37
N LEU A 13 7.22 2.31 -4.24
CA LEU A 13 7.70 1.74 -2.98
C LEU A 13 6.70 0.72 -2.41
N ALA A 14 5.40 1.01 -2.43
CA ALA A 14 4.37 0.06 -2.01
C ALA A 14 4.44 -1.25 -2.81
N LYS A 15 4.65 -1.16 -4.13
CA LYS A 15 4.83 -2.34 -4.99
C LYS A 15 6.11 -3.11 -4.69
N LYS A 16 7.20 -2.41 -4.35
CA LYS A 16 8.45 -3.03 -3.90
C LYS A 16 8.22 -3.80 -2.60
N TYR A 17 7.64 -3.17 -1.58
CA TYR A 17 7.39 -3.80 -0.28
C TYR A 17 6.42 -4.98 -0.37
N ALA A 18 5.38 -4.88 -1.20
CA ALA A 18 4.46 -5.98 -1.45
C ALA A 18 5.16 -7.23 -2.01
N ARG A 19 6.14 -7.04 -2.90
CA ARG A 19 6.96 -8.14 -3.45
C ARG A 19 7.94 -8.73 -2.44
N GLU A 20 8.49 -7.90 -1.55
CA GLU A 20 9.40 -8.37 -0.49
C GLU A 20 8.67 -9.23 0.56
N MET A 21 7.37 -9.00 0.77
CA MET A 21 6.54 -9.79 1.69
C MET A 21 6.19 -11.18 1.13
N SER A 22 6.03 -11.31 -0.18
CA SER A 22 5.78 -12.60 -0.84
C SER A 22 6.11 -12.54 -2.32
N GLU A 23 6.84 -13.55 -2.82
CA GLU A 23 7.11 -13.70 -4.25
C GLU A 23 5.82 -13.92 -5.07
N TRP A 24 4.75 -14.38 -4.41
CA TRP A 24 3.46 -14.72 -5.03
C TRP A 24 2.44 -13.57 -4.88
N PHE A 25 2.92 -12.37 -4.57
CA PHE A 25 2.09 -11.19 -4.41
C PHE A 25 1.77 -10.57 -5.77
N PHE A 26 0.62 -10.95 -6.33
CA PHE A 26 0.10 -10.42 -7.59
C PHE A 26 -0.51 -9.03 -7.35
N TRP A 27 0.24 -8.01 -7.73
CA TRP A 27 -0.18 -6.61 -7.66
C TRP A 27 -1.37 -6.32 -8.58
N GLY A 28 -2.41 -5.67 -8.05
CA GLY A 28 -3.60 -5.23 -8.77
C GLY A 28 -3.63 -3.72 -9.01
N SER A 29 -4.77 -3.10 -8.73
CA SER A 29 -4.99 -1.66 -8.96
C SER A 29 -4.74 -0.84 -7.71
N VAL A 30 -4.15 0.35 -7.87
CA VAL A 30 -4.13 1.35 -6.80
C VAL A 30 -5.53 1.96 -6.68
N ILE A 31 -6.08 1.95 -5.46
CA ILE A 31 -7.38 2.52 -5.12
C ILE A 31 -7.20 3.96 -4.66
N GLU A 32 -6.24 4.20 -3.76
CA GLU A 32 -5.97 5.51 -3.17
C GLU A 32 -4.46 5.68 -2.96
N SER A 33 -3.98 6.91 -3.16
CA SER A 33 -2.66 7.34 -2.74
C SER A 33 -2.77 8.75 -2.20
N SER A 34 -2.55 8.92 -0.90
CA SER A 34 -2.67 10.21 -0.21
C SER A 34 -1.46 10.44 0.69
N TYR A 35 -1.10 11.71 0.82
CA TYR A 35 -0.05 12.13 1.75
C TYR A 35 -0.68 12.69 3.00
N ASP A 36 -0.30 12.14 4.15
CA ASP A 36 -0.65 12.62 5.47
C ASP A 36 0.44 13.58 5.95
N GLU A 37 0.14 14.87 5.93
CA GLU A 37 1.09 15.92 6.32
C GLU A 37 1.36 15.95 7.82
N GLU A 38 0.43 15.50 8.65
CA GLU A 38 0.50 15.50 10.11
C GLU A 38 1.51 14.43 10.58
N HIS A 39 1.41 13.24 10.01
CA HIS A 39 2.26 12.11 10.36
C HIS A 39 3.47 11.93 9.45
N LYS A 40 3.61 12.76 8.39
CA LYS A 40 4.65 12.67 7.36
C LYS A 40 4.72 11.28 6.75
N VAL A 41 3.56 10.73 6.38
CA VAL A 41 3.45 9.40 5.78
C VAL A 41 2.67 9.43 4.48
N TRP A 42 3.10 8.61 3.52
CA TRP A 42 2.31 8.26 2.36
C TRP A 42 1.47 7.04 2.65
N ARG A 43 0.17 7.18 2.45
CA ARG A 43 -0.79 6.09 2.50
C ARG A 43 -1.09 5.63 1.07
N VAL A 44 -0.84 4.36 0.80
CA VAL A 44 -1.16 3.73 -0.48
C VAL A 44 -2.10 2.56 -0.23
N VAL A 45 -3.31 2.65 -0.79
CA VAL A 45 -4.32 1.59 -0.76
C VAL A 45 -4.41 0.96 -2.14
N PHE A 46 -4.32 -0.37 -2.21
CA PHE A 46 -4.29 -1.08 -3.47
C PHE A 46 -4.89 -2.49 -3.33
N THR A 47 -5.28 -3.09 -4.45
CA THR A 47 -5.71 -4.49 -4.49
C THR A 47 -4.54 -5.41 -4.85
N ALA A 48 -4.51 -6.59 -4.26
CA ALA A 48 -3.56 -7.63 -4.63
C ALA A 48 -4.06 -9.02 -4.25
N ALA A 49 -3.52 -10.05 -4.91
CA ALA A 49 -3.75 -11.45 -4.56
C ALA A 49 -2.44 -12.09 -4.06
N THR A 50 -2.51 -12.89 -2.99
CA THR A 50 -1.34 -13.54 -2.36
C THR A 50 -1.06 -14.95 -2.90
N GLY A 51 -1.54 -15.25 -4.10
CA GLY A 51 -1.40 -16.56 -4.74
C GLY A 51 -2.25 -16.66 -5.99
N LEU A 52 -1.95 -17.65 -6.85
CA LEU A 52 -2.58 -17.80 -8.16
C LEU A 52 -4.11 -17.96 -8.10
N LEU A 53 -4.60 -18.61 -7.05
CA LEU A 53 -6.04 -18.87 -6.83
C LEU A 53 -6.62 -18.03 -5.68
N ALA A 54 -5.83 -17.13 -5.08
CA ALA A 54 -6.31 -16.29 -4.00
C ALA A 54 -7.15 -15.13 -4.58
N PRO A 55 -8.28 -14.76 -3.94
CA PRO A 55 -9.03 -13.59 -4.37
C PRO A 55 -8.19 -12.32 -4.15
N TYR A 56 -8.40 -11.32 -5.00
CA TYR A 56 -7.86 -9.98 -4.77
C TYR A 56 -8.48 -9.40 -3.50
N ARG A 57 -7.63 -8.89 -2.62
CA ARG A 57 -8.01 -8.21 -1.39
C ARG A 57 -7.37 -6.83 -1.36
N THR A 58 -7.95 -5.94 -0.58
CA THR A 58 -7.43 -4.59 -0.40
C THR A 58 -6.35 -4.59 0.67
N TYR A 59 -5.25 -3.90 0.40
CA TYR A 59 -4.13 -3.70 1.30
C TYR A 59 -3.89 -2.21 1.45
N GLU A 60 -3.41 -1.86 2.63
CA GLU A 60 -2.92 -0.54 2.97
C GLU A 60 -1.44 -0.63 3.32
N VAL A 61 -0.68 0.32 2.81
CA VAL A 61 0.72 0.50 3.10
C VAL A 61 0.95 1.94 3.53
N LEU A 62 1.61 2.10 4.68
CA LEU A 62 2.07 3.38 5.20
C LEU A 62 3.58 3.46 5.03
N ILE A 63 4.04 4.50 4.34
CA ILE A 63 5.46 4.72 4.02
C ILE A 63 5.88 6.04 4.63
N ASP A 64 6.97 6.05 5.38
CA ASP A 64 7.57 7.26 5.89
C ASP A 64 8.02 8.16 4.73
N ALA A 65 7.50 9.38 4.64
CA ALA A 65 7.78 10.25 3.51
C ALA A 65 9.23 10.74 3.51
N THR A 66 9.88 10.88 4.67
CA THR A 66 11.25 11.40 4.76
C THR A 66 12.30 10.34 4.43
N THR A 67 12.09 9.11 4.89
CA THR A 67 13.06 8.01 4.78
C THR A 67 12.71 7.01 3.69
N GLY A 68 11.46 7.02 3.22
CA GLY A 68 10.91 6.03 2.30
C GLY A 68 10.72 4.66 2.94
N ALA A 69 10.83 4.52 4.26
CA ALA A 69 10.73 3.25 4.97
C ALA A 69 9.28 2.79 5.13
N LEU A 70 9.05 1.48 5.06
CA LEU A 70 7.77 0.88 5.39
C LEU A 70 7.48 1.05 6.89
N LYS A 71 6.40 1.75 7.23
CA LYS A 71 5.90 1.83 8.61
C LYS A 71 4.88 0.75 8.91
N GLU A 72 3.93 0.55 8.00
CA GLU A 72 2.86 -0.42 8.19
C GLU A 72 2.48 -1.06 6.85
N PHE A 73 2.20 -2.36 6.88
CA PHE A 73 1.63 -3.11 5.78
C PHE A 73 0.51 -3.96 6.36
N ARG A 74 -0.73 -3.70 5.98
CA ARG A 74 -1.88 -4.47 6.48
C ARG A 74 -2.90 -4.74 5.40
N ARG A 75 -3.61 -5.84 5.57
CA ARG A 75 -4.80 -6.13 4.78
C ARG A 75 -5.95 -5.31 5.36
N LEU A 76 -6.70 -4.62 4.50
CA LEU A 76 -7.99 -4.09 4.87
C LEU A 76 -8.99 -5.23 4.64
N ASP A 77 -9.45 -5.86 5.72
CA ASP A 77 -10.63 -6.73 5.63
C ASP A 77 -11.77 -5.89 5.04
N SER A 78 -12.40 -6.43 4.00
CA SER A 78 -13.27 -5.73 3.05
C SER A 78 -14.10 -4.62 3.67
N HIS A 79 -14.22 -3.52 2.91
CA HIS A 79 -15.25 -2.50 2.97
C HIS A 79 -16.63 -3.07 3.38
N GLU A 80 -16.88 -3.27 4.67
CA GLU A 80 -18.17 -2.93 5.25
C GLU A 80 -18.24 -1.42 5.03
N GLY A 81 -18.91 -0.96 3.98
CA GLY A 81 -20.32 -0.72 4.18
C GLY A 81 -20.44 0.12 5.44
N ARG A 82 -20.19 1.44 5.34
CA ARG A 82 -20.86 2.36 6.26
C ARG A 82 -22.36 2.23 5.98
N GLY A 83 -22.95 1.14 6.46
CA GLY A 83 -24.35 1.02 6.74
C GLY A 83 -24.58 1.74 8.06
N ARG A 84 -24.95 3.00 7.95
CA ARG A 84 -26.06 3.60 8.70
C ARG A 84 -26.38 4.96 8.14
#